data_AF-A0A1V3PWY8-F1
#
_entry.id   AF-A0A1V3PWY8-F1
#
_cell.length_a   1.000
_cell.length_b   1.000
_cell.length_c   1.000
_cell.angle_alpha   90.00
_cell.angle_beta   90.00
_cell.angle_gamma   90.00
#
_symmetry.space_group_name_H-M   'P 1'
#
loop_
_entity.id
_entity.type
_entity.pdbx_description
1 polymer ?
#
loop_
_entity_poly.entity_id
_entity_poly.type
_entity_poly.pdbx_seq_one_letter_code
_entity_poly.pdbx_strand_id
1 'polypeptide(L)'
;MNSMTLKLALLAGLGLGAATMYAPPAFAAQVSVGVGIGIGVAPPPPRFERAPPPRRGYAWAPGYWRWNARAHRHVWVGGTWVRARPGYRYHPAYWVHHGRNWRFHDGYWSR
;
A
#
# COMPACT_ATOMS: atom_id res chain seq x y z
N MET A 1 46.32 -6.36 -8.34
CA MET A 1 46.44 -5.55 -7.11
C MET A 1 45.24 -4.61 -7.06
N ASN A 2 44.29 -4.62 -6.13
CA ASN A 2 44.12 -5.37 -4.87
C ASN A 2 42.62 -5.68 -4.70
N SER A 3 42.31 -6.93 -4.38
CA SER A 3 40.95 -7.44 -4.15
C SER A 3 40.45 -7.12 -2.74
N MET A 4 39.13 -6.95 -2.66
CA MET A 4 38.30 -6.58 -1.49
C MET A 4 38.61 -7.34 -0.19
N THR A 5 38.62 -6.58 0.90
CA THR A 5 38.83 -6.99 2.29
C THR A 5 37.60 -7.68 2.93
N LEU A 6 37.83 -8.94 3.29
CA LEU A 6 37.51 -9.67 4.54
C LEU A 6 36.15 -9.56 5.28
N LYS A 7 35.50 -10.74 5.34
CA LYS A 7 35.00 -11.52 6.50
C LYS A 7 34.04 -10.88 7.52
N LEU A 8 32.86 -11.50 7.68
CA LEU A 8 32.19 -11.80 8.97
C LEU A 8 31.18 -12.95 8.71
N ALA A 9 31.48 -14.19 9.11
CA ALA A 9 31.21 -14.81 10.41
C ALA A 9 29.82 -15.47 10.48
N LEU A 10 29.86 -16.79 10.61
CA LEU A 10 28.76 -17.74 10.71
C LEU A 10 28.20 -17.75 12.15
N LEU A 11 26.89 -17.65 12.34
CA LEU A 11 26.24 -18.13 13.57
C LEU A 11 24.91 -18.82 13.23
N ALA A 12 24.90 -20.12 13.50
CA ALA A 12 23.72 -20.96 13.50
C ALA A 12 22.80 -20.61 14.68
N GLY A 13 21.49 -20.68 14.46
CA GLY A 13 20.48 -20.54 15.51
C GLY A 13 19.17 -21.18 15.07
N LEU A 14 19.03 -22.48 15.30
CA LEU A 14 17.74 -23.18 15.29
C LEU A 14 16.98 -22.79 16.56
N GLY A 15 15.80 -22.19 16.39
CA GLY A 15 14.89 -21.87 17.48
C GLY A 15 13.44 -22.07 17.03
N LEU A 16 12.85 -23.18 17.47
CA LEU A 16 11.43 -23.50 17.34
C LEU A 16 10.62 -22.67 18.36
N GLY A 17 9.49 -22.12 17.92
CA GLY A 17 8.34 -21.78 18.76
C GLY A 17 8.23 -20.32 19.20
N ALA A 18 7.22 -19.61 18.70
CA ALA A 18 6.14 -19.00 19.51
C ALA A 18 5.43 -17.88 18.74
N ALA A 19 4.10 -18.00 18.71
CA ALA A 19 3.12 -16.92 18.56
C ALA A 19 3.36 -15.92 17.42
N THR A 20 2.62 -16.08 16.33
CA THR A 20 2.24 -14.94 15.49
C THR A 20 1.42 -13.97 16.33
N MET A 21 2.10 -13.07 17.04
CA MET A 21 1.48 -11.85 17.53
C MET A 21 0.97 -11.12 16.31
N TYR A 22 -0.35 -11.17 16.10
CA TYR A 22 -1.03 -10.30 15.16
C TYR A 22 -0.94 -8.88 15.74
N ALA A 23 0.19 -8.23 15.52
CA ALA A 23 0.32 -6.80 15.78
C ALA A 23 -0.69 -6.11 14.87
N PRO A 24 -1.72 -5.42 15.40
CA PRO A 24 -2.57 -4.62 14.55
C PRO A 24 -1.66 -3.61 13.84
N PRO A 25 -1.74 -3.46 12.50
CA PRO A 25 -0.99 -2.41 11.83
C PRO A 25 -1.33 -1.10 12.52
N ALA A 26 -0.31 -0.44 13.07
CA ALA A 26 -0.44 0.90 13.59
C ALA A 26 -1.16 1.72 12.52
N PHE A 27 -2.23 2.40 12.90
CA PHE A 27 -2.98 3.28 12.01
C PHE A 27 -2.04 4.42 11.59
N ALA A 28 -1.21 4.17 10.58
CA ALA A 28 -0.52 5.21 9.86
C ALA A 28 -1.61 5.98 9.14
N ALA A 29 -1.99 7.13 9.69
CA ALA A 29 -2.75 8.15 8.98
C ALA A 29 -1.88 8.62 7.81
N GLN A 30 -1.79 7.81 6.76
CA GLN A 30 -1.18 8.18 5.51
C GLN A 30 -2.14 9.16 4.86
N VAL A 31 -1.85 10.45 5.06
CA VAL A 31 -2.43 11.53 4.27
C VAL A 31 -2.05 11.23 2.81
N SER A 32 -2.98 10.63 2.07
CA SER A 32 -2.86 10.42 0.64
C SER A 32 -3.06 11.80 0.00
N VAL A 33 -1.95 12.48 -0.29
CA VAL A 33 -1.98 13.72 -1.05
C VAL A 33 -2.25 13.31 -2.50
N GLY A 34 -3.50 13.51 -2.92
CA GLY A 34 -3.95 13.39 -4.30
C GLY A 34 -3.29 14.39 -5.22
N VAL A 35 -2.01 14.20 -5.50
CA VAL A 35 -1.37 14.94 -6.57
C VAL A 35 -1.80 14.24 -7.85
N GLY A 36 -2.63 14.92 -8.67
CA GLY A 36 -2.97 14.51 -10.02
C GLY A 36 -1.74 14.56 -10.94
N ILE A 37 -0.75 13.70 -10.69
CA ILE A 37 0.48 13.61 -11.46
C ILE A 37 0.13 12.81 -12.71
N GLY A 38 0.17 13.45 -13.88
CA GLY A 38 0.07 12.76 -15.16
C GLY A 38 1.33 11.91 -15.37
N ILE A 39 1.22 10.60 -15.19
CA ILE A 39 2.35 9.67 -15.30
C ILE A 39 2.25 8.93 -16.63
N GLY A 40 3.29 9.04 -17.46
CA GLY A 40 3.38 8.34 -18.75
C GLY A 40 3.69 6.83 -18.63
N VAL A 41 3.93 6.34 -17.42
CA VAL A 41 4.15 4.93 -17.10
C VAL A 41 2.84 4.33 -16.61
N ALA A 42 2.35 3.27 -17.26
CA ALA A 42 1.13 2.60 -16.82
C ALA A 42 1.29 2.00 -15.41
N PRO A 43 0.29 2.13 -14.53
CA PRO A 43 0.27 1.40 -13.27
C PRO A 43 0.20 -0.11 -13.58
N PRO A 44 0.83 -0.96 -12.76
CA PRO A 44 0.62 -2.40 -12.85
C PRO A 44 -0.87 -2.73 -12.68
N PRO A 45 -1.31 -3.92 -13.12
CA PRO A 45 -2.67 -4.38 -12.90
C PRO A 45 -3.10 -4.21 -11.42
N PRO A 46 -4.35 -3.81 -11.15
CA PRO A 46 -4.87 -3.76 -9.80
C PRO A 46 -4.62 -5.10 -9.11
N ARG A 47 -3.93 -5.07 -7.97
CA ARG A 47 -3.72 -6.27 -7.18
C ARG A 47 -4.96 -6.48 -6.32
N PHE A 48 -5.58 -7.65 -6.46
CA PHE A 48 -6.66 -8.03 -5.56
C PHE A 48 -6.09 -8.37 -4.18
N GLU A 49 -6.64 -7.74 -3.16
CA GLU A 49 -6.31 -8.01 -1.76
C GLU A 49 -7.55 -8.59 -1.07
N ARG A 50 -7.37 -9.72 -0.39
CA ARG A 50 -8.46 -10.31 0.38
C ARG A 50 -8.79 -9.37 1.53
N ALA A 51 -10.01 -8.81 1.52
CA ALA A 51 -10.47 -7.99 2.63
C ALA A 51 -10.43 -8.82 3.93
N PRO A 52 -9.86 -8.28 5.03
CA PRO A 52 -9.93 -8.94 6.32
C PRO A 52 -11.39 -9.00 6.84
N PRO A 53 -11.66 -9.79 7.89
CA PRO A 53 -12.99 -9.86 8.49
C PRO A 53 -13.57 -8.46 8.80
N PRO A 54 -14.86 -8.21 8.53
CA PRO A 54 -15.48 -6.92 8.78
C PRO A 54 -15.28 -6.41 10.20
N ARG A 55 -14.91 -5.14 10.34
CA ARG A 55 -14.72 -4.47 11.63
C ARG A 55 -15.80 -3.42 11.87
N ARG A 56 -16.55 -3.56 12.97
CA ARG A 56 -17.64 -2.62 13.31
C ARG A 56 -17.13 -1.19 13.39
N GLY A 57 -17.80 -0.27 12.68
CA GLY A 57 -17.44 1.15 12.65
C GLY A 57 -16.29 1.51 11.71
N TYR A 58 -15.80 0.57 10.90
CA TYR A 58 -14.75 0.78 9.92
C TYR A 58 -15.15 0.24 8.55
N ALA A 59 -14.62 0.84 7.49
CA ALA A 59 -14.65 0.31 6.15
C ALA A 59 -13.23 -0.13 5.75
N TRP A 60 -13.16 -1.21 4.99
CA TRP A 60 -11.90 -1.66 4.41
C TRP A 60 -11.56 -0.78 3.21
N ALA A 61 -10.40 -0.13 3.25
CA ALA A 61 -9.80 0.54 2.11
C ALA A 61 -8.76 -0.41 1.50
N PRO A 62 -9.01 -0.99 0.31
CA PRO A 62 -8.05 -1.89 -0.34
C PRO A 62 -6.73 -1.18 -0.64
N GLY A 63 -5.65 -1.96 -0.73
CA GLY A 63 -4.36 -1.44 -1.17
C GLY A 63 -4.40 -0.87 -2.59
N TYR A 64 -3.42 -0.04 -2.91
CA TYR A 64 -3.31 0.63 -4.21
C TYR A 64 -1.85 0.82 -4.63
N TRP A 65 -1.65 1.03 -5.92
CA TRP A 65 -0.35 1.43 -6.47
C TRP A 65 -0.14 2.92 -6.26
N ARG A 66 0.85 3.29 -5.46
CA ARG A 66 1.31 4.68 -5.32
C ARG A 66 2.46 4.94 -6.28
N TRP A 67 2.45 6.09 -6.94
CA TRP A 67 3.62 6.51 -7.70
C TRP A 67 4.71 7.07 -6.76
N ASN A 68 5.91 6.51 -6.84
CA ASN A 68 7.08 7.06 -6.17
C ASN A 68 7.90 7.85 -7.18
N ALA A 69 7.80 9.19 -7.12
CA ALA A 69 8.51 10.08 -8.03
C ALA A 69 10.04 10.02 -7.89
N ARG A 70 10.57 9.71 -6.70
CA ARG A 70 12.03 9.59 -6.50
C ARG A 70 12.56 8.32 -7.16
N ALA A 71 11.86 7.20 -6.96
CA ALA A 71 12.25 5.90 -7.49
C ALA A 71 11.72 5.65 -8.92
N HIS A 72 10.98 6.61 -9.51
CA HIS A 72 10.35 6.52 -10.83
C HIS A 72 9.58 5.21 -11.06
N ARG A 73 8.86 4.72 -10.04
CA ARG A 73 8.14 3.45 -10.11
C ARG A 73 6.87 3.44 -9.27
N HIS A 74 5.95 2.54 -9.63
CA HIS A 74 4.80 2.20 -8.81
C HIS A 74 5.23 1.34 -7.63
N VAL A 75 4.76 1.69 -6.43
CA VAL A 75 4.98 0.95 -5.19
C VAL A 75 3.63 0.55 -4.60
N TRP A 76 3.50 -0.70 -4.16
CA TRP A 76 2.27 -1.19 -3.56
C TRP A 76 2.13 -0.62 -2.14
N VAL A 77 0.97 -0.03 -1.86
CA VAL A 77 0.56 0.35 -0.50
C VAL A 77 -0.54 -0.63 -0.09
N GLY A 78 -0.34 -1.37 0.99
CA GLY A 78 -1.32 -2.32 1.50
C GLY A 78 -2.60 -1.64 1.98
N GLY A 79 -3.70 -2.41 2.00
CA GLY A 79 -4.99 -1.90 2.47
C GLY A 79 -4.99 -1.55 3.95
N THR A 80 -5.95 -0.73 4.35
CA THR A 80 -6.08 -0.24 5.72
C THR A 80 -7.54 -0.11 6.14
N TRP A 81 -7.78 -0.12 7.45
CA TRP A 81 -9.09 0.18 8.01
C TRP A 81 -9.27 1.70 8.12
N VAL A 82 -10.31 2.23 7.47
CA VAL A 82 -10.71 3.64 7.61
C VAL A 82 -12.00 3.73 8.41
N ARG A 83 -12.17 4.78 9.23
CA ARG A 83 -13.39 4.95 10.03
C ARG A 83 -14.61 5.09 9.12
N ALA A 84 -15.62 4.26 9.34
CA ALA A 84 -16.85 4.30 8.55
C ALA A 84 -17.61 5.59 8.81
N ARG A 85 -18.14 6.19 7.74
CA ARG A 85 -19.01 7.36 7.80
C ARG A 85 -20.47 6.90 7.64
N PRO A 86 -21.35 7.13 8.63
CA PRO A 86 -22.75 6.73 8.53
C PRO A 86 -23.43 7.32 7.29
N GLY A 87 -24.06 6.45 6.49
CA GLY A 87 -24.73 6.85 5.25
C GLY A 87 -23.79 7.14 4.07
N TYR A 88 -22.49 6.80 4.15
CA TYR A 88 -21.57 6.92 3.03
C TYR A 88 -20.97 5.57 2.65
N ARG A 89 -20.63 5.42 1.37
CA ARG A 89 -19.85 4.31 0.83
C ARG A 89 -18.42 4.75 0.56
N TYR A 90 -17.46 3.92 0.95
CA TYR A 90 -16.06 4.12 0.60
C TYR A 90 -15.81 3.62 -0.82
N HIS A 91 -15.22 4.48 -1.65
CA HIS A 91 -14.71 4.14 -2.97
C HIS A 91 -13.18 3.99 -2.87
N PRO A 92 -12.62 2.83 -3.26
CA PRO A 92 -11.18 2.62 -3.28
C PRO A 92 -10.45 3.60 -4.19
N ALA A 93 -9.17 3.82 -3.91
CA ALA A 93 -8.29 4.55 -4.82
C ALA A 93 -8.12 3.77 -6.13
N TYR A 94 -8.02 4.47 -7.25
CA TYR A 94 -7.87 3.85 -8.57
C TYR A 94 -7.07 4.74 -9.52
N TRP A 95 -6.55 4.10 -10.58
CA TRP A 95 -5.92 4.81 -11.69
C TRP A 95 -6.86 4.85 -12.87
N VAL A 96 -6.95 6.00 -13.53
CA VAL A 96 -7.68 6.16 -14.78
C VAL A 96 -6.73 6.55 -15.89
N HIS A 97 -6.96 5.98 -17.08
CA HIS A 97 -6.24 6.37 -18.28
C HIS A 97 -6.81 7.69 -18.79
N HIS A 98 -5.96 8.70 -18.99
CA HIS A 98 -6.34 10.03 -19.46
C HIS A 98 -5.41 10.49 -20.58
N GLY A 99 -5.81 10.22 -21.83
CA GLY A 99 -5.04 10.55 -23.02
C GLY A 99 -3.79 9.69 -23.13
N ARG A 100 -2.59 10.29 -22.99
CA ARG A 100 -1.30 9.59 -22.99
C ARG A 100 -0.76 9.32 -21.57
N ASN A 101 -1.48 9.76 -20.55
CA ASN A 101 -1.03 9.73 -19.17
C ASN A 101 -2.03 8.95 -18.32
N TRP A 102 -1.55 8.50 -17.16
CA TRP A 102 -2.36 7.93 -16.11
C TRP A 102 -2.56 8.97 -15.01
N ARG A 103 -3.78 9.02 -14.47
CA ARG A 103 -4.14 9.88 -13.34
C ARG A 103 -4.58 9.02 -12.18
N PHE A 104 -4.05 9.35 -11.00
CA PHE A 104 -4.44 8.72 -9.76
C PHE A 104 -5.64 9.44 -9.15
N HIS A 105 -6.63 8.67 -8.72
CA HIS A 105 -7.75 9.12 -7.90
C HIS A 105 -7.62 8.49 -6.53
N ASP A 106 -7.56 9.32 -5.48
CA ASP A 106 -7.60 8.84 -4.11
C ASP A 106 -8.93 8.16 -3.80
N GLY A 107 -8.90 7.30 -2.79
CA GLY A 107 -10.13 6.74 -2.24
C GLY A 107 -10.93 7.83 -1.52
N TYR A 108 -12.23 7.84 -1.74
CA TYR A 108 -13.12 8.89 -1.27
C TYR A 108 -14.43 8.32 -0.73
N TRP A 109 -15.20 9.17 -0.05
CA TRP A 109 -16.52 8.83 0.46
C TRP A 109 -17.58 9.46 -0.42
N SER A 110 -18.57 8.67 -0.82
CA SER A 110 -19.78 9.14 -1.51
C SER A 110 -21.01 8.81 -0.67
N ARG A 111 -22.09 9.57 -0.84
CA ARG A 111 -23.38 9.35 -0.17
C ARG A 111 -24.36 8.72 -1.15
#